data_AF-A0A944M5W8-F1
#
_entry.id   AF-A0A944M5W8-F1
#
_cell.length_a   1.000
_cell.length_b   1.000
_cell.length_c   1.000
_cell.angle_alpha   90.00
_cell.angle_beta   90.00
_cell.angle_gamma   90.00
#
_symmetry.space_group_name_H-M   'P 1'
#
loop_
_entity.id
_entity.type
_entity.pdbx_description
1 polymer ?
#
loop_
_entity_poly.entity_id
_entity_poly.type
_entity_poly.pdbx_seq_one_letter_code
_entity_poly.pdbx_strand_id
1 'polypeptide(L)'
;MNRQTSYNQVGQALPMGIAFLVSTLLVVLVLFNTGQSASERARLLNTADAAVYSGLVWQARALNFQAYTNRAMVANQVSIGQLVSLTSWTQYAYIVARSIAEIGTYFPAIMPYTQTAETITENIDNVMVNIVQTFIPIIDSTNGLLSRMQQAVYLASFVATPAIVREVVEENDERYQTNTSYTVIGLGENVMGWTNFSQRYDSREHLLRKADLVNRSKDEFSAPRNLSTSQLIPNAPNVLRLPNMHIWVSKEGRTNLITEDVPTEVVSGSGSSDSAEFEWKGKDTLSLHIRELKMTSRGPRWVHREIPLGSGARYLNGDFECEEDEEGHEICPSYMQENRRGERLADLEQEELNATYNGIRAFYDLRNLNSNNPDPRLALRIEVELPQAVIRTASKIDGLGSDSVPVEELRSGIDGGMFGTEDQMAGDGMTAIASGELYFHPPDDYNPAMREGRYEVASLFSPYWEVHLIDTPMERVFMAWSLRDEALFTEGVSGVADGIDYFIIEKENELEQLRGLEQTLQAQIDNTMDEVSRSRIESQMNSVTAQIIELESMDFTTELITDSLQLEMLQGSESAANVQMAEYEQALQEYGAQQSMDLANEFEDEMINQATDQIQQTLERTVEGLVDDAISSLNNM
;
A
#
# COMPACT_ATOMS: atom_id res chain seq x y z
N MET A 1 42.66 -28.74 -97.24
CA MET A 1 42.93 -27.62 -96.31
C MET A 1 41.60 -27.12 -95.77
N ASN A 2 41.26 -27.52 -94.53
CA ASN A 2 40.00 -27.16 -93.86
C ASN A 2 40.11 -25.76 -93.25
N ARG A 3 39.18 -24.87 -93.57
CA ARG A 3 38.93 -23.62 -92.85
C ARG A 3 37.98 -23.94 -91.69
N GLN A 4 38.46 -23.83 -90.46
CA GLN A 4 37.61 -23.83 -89.26
C GLN A 4 37.01 -22.43 -89.08
N THR A 5 35.69 -22.37 -89.01
CA THR A 5 34.92 -21.20 -88.60
C THR A 5 34.87 -21.12 -87.07
N SER A 6 35.41 -20.06 -86.49
CA SER A 6 35.27 -19.73 -85.06
C SER A 6 33.85 -19.24 -84.80
N TYR A 7 33.08 -19.96 -83.99
CA TYR A 7 31.83 -19.45 -83.42
C TYR A 7 32.18 -18.48 -82.28
N ASN A 8 31.87 -17.20 -82.45
CA ASN A 8 31.91 -16.24 -81.35
C ASN A 8 30.77 -16.57 -80.37
N GLN A 9 31.11 -17.04 -79.17
CA GLN A 9 30.17 -17.12 -78.06
C GLN A 9 29.89 -15.69 -77.55
N VAL A 10 28.63 -15.25 -77.63
CA VAL A 10 28.18 -13.98 -77.07
C VAL A 10 27.85 -14.23 -75.59
N GLY A 11 28.58 -13.60 -74.68
CA GLY A 11 28.51 -13.83 -73.24
C GLY A 11 27.21 -13.34 -72.59
N GLN A 12 26.15 -14.15 -72.64
CA GLN A 12 24.87 -13.88 -71.93
C GLN A 12 24.91 -14.23 -70.42
N ALA A 13 25.91 -14.98 -69.97
CA ALA A 13 26.04 -15.35 -68.55
C ALA A 13 26.41 -14.15 -67.65
N LEU A 14 27.14 -13.16 -68.19
CA LEU A 14 27.63 -12.01 -67.43
C LEU A 14 26.51 -11.02 -67.07
N PRO A 15 25.60 -10.62 -67.98
CA PRO A 15 24.43 -9.82 -67.62
C PRO A 15 23.50 -10.51 -66.61
N MET A 16 23.26 -11.82 -66.76
CA MET A 16 22.44 -12.59 -65.82
C MET A 16 23.10 -12.74 -64.45
N GLY A 17 24.41 -12.92 -64.39
CA GLY A 17 25.17 -12.97 -63.14
C GLY A 17 25.14 -11.64 -62.38
N ILE A 18 25.25 -10.51 -63.09
CA ILE A 18 25.13 -9.17 -62.50
C ILE A 18 23.70 -8.94 -61.99
N ALA A 19 22.68 -9.26 -62.79
CA ALA A 19 21.28 -9.12 -62.37
C ALA A 19 20.97 -9.96 -61.13
N PHE A 20 21.49 -11.19 -61.05
CA PHE A 20 21.35 -12.05 -59.88
C PHE A 20 22.05 -11.48 -58.64
N LEU A 21 23.28 -10.97 -58.80
CA LEU A 21 24.02 -10.32 -57.70
C LEU A 21 23.29 -9.09 -57.18
N VAL A 22 22.81 -8.22 -58.06
CA VAL A 22 22.04 -7.02 -57.70
C VAL A 22 20.75 -7.39 -56.99
N SER A 23 20.02 -8.39 -57.50
CA SER A 23 18.80 -8.89 -56.85
C SER A 23 19.09 -9.49 -55.47
N THR A 24 20.17 -10.26 -55.33
CA THR A 24 20.57 -10.85 -54.04
C THR A 24 20.95 -9.76 -53.04
N LEU A 25 21.71 -8.74 -53.49
CA LEU A 25 22.09 -7.61 -52.64
C LEU A 25 20.86 -6.84 -52.15
N LEU A 26 19.90 -6.57 -53.04
CA LEU A 26 18.62 -5.95 -52.70
C LEU A 26 17.85 -6.73 -51.62
N VAL A 27 17.72 -8.05 -51.80
CA VAL A 27 17.06 -8.91 -50.81
C VAL A 27 17.75 -8.83 -49.46
N VAL A 28 19.09 -8.84 -49.44
CA VAL A 28 19.87 -8.71 -48.20
C VAL A 28 19.66 -7.35 -47.53
N LEU A 29 19.59 -6.26 -48.29
CA LEU A 29 19.34 -4.91 -47.75
C LEU A 29 17.94 -4.78 -47.14
N VAL A 30 16.92 -5.29 -47.83
CA VAL A 30 15.55 -5.30 -47.30
C VAL A 30 15.48 -6.14 -46.03
N LEU A 31 16.06 -7.35 -46.04
CA LEU A 31 16.13 -8.19 -44.84
C LEU A 31 16.89 -7.53 -43.69
N PHE A 32 17.95 -6.79 -43.99
CA PHE A 32 18.70 -6.03 -42.98
C PHE A 32 17.83 -4.93 -42.37
N ASN A 33 17.15 -4.12 -43.19
CA ASN A 33 16.27 -3.05 -42.69
C ASN A 33 15.10 -3.60 -41.88
N THR A 34 14.42 -4.63 -42.39
CA THR A 34 13.33 -5.29 -41.66
C THR A 34 13.83 -5.91 -40.36
N GLY A 35 15.01 -6.54 -40.37
CA GLY A 35 15.62 -7.10 -39.18
C GLY A 35 15.99 -6.05 -38.14
N GLN A 36 16.54 -4.91 -38.55
CA GLN A 36 16.84 -3.79 -37.66
C GLN A 36 15.57 -3.18 -37.07
N SER A 37 14.56 -2.92 -37.91
CA SER A 37 13.28 -2.37 -37.46
C SER A 37 12.57 -3.30 -36.48
N ALA A 38 12.49 -4.60 -36.78
CA ALA A 38 11.89 -5.58 -35.88
C ALA A 38 12.67 -5.71 -34.56
N SER A 39 14.01 -5.65 -34.61
CA SER A 39 14.85 -5.68 -33.41
C SER A 39 14.66 -4.43 -32.54
N GLU A 40 14.65 -3.23 -33.15
CA GLU A 40 14.44 -1.98 -32.42
C GLU A 40 13.02 -1.93 -31.83
N ARG A 41 11.99 -2.39 -32.55
CA ARG A 41 10.61 -2.48 -32.04
C ARG A 41 10.52 -3.38 -30.80
N ALA A 42 11.15 -4.55 -30.85
CA ALA A 42 11.15 -5.48 -29.72
C ALA A 42 11.89 -4.90 -28.49
N ARG A 43 13.00 -4.18 -28.70
CA ARG A 43 13.74 -3.51 -27.62
C ARG A 43 12.96 -2.35 -27.02
N LEU A 44 12.32 -1.55 -27.87
CA LEU A 44 11.51 -0.40 -27.46
C LEU A 44 10.32 -0.85 -26.62
N LEU A 45 9.59 -1.89 -27.04
CA LEU A 45 8.49 -2.50 -26.28
C LEU A 45 8.96 -3.01 -24.91
N ASN A 46 10.01 -3.82 -24.87
CA ASN A 46 10.56 -4.32 -23.60
C ASN A 46 10.99 -3.17 -22.66
N THR A 47 11.47 -2.07 -23.22
CA THR A 47 11.89 -0.89 -22.44
C THR A 47 10.68 -0.13 -21.89
N ALA A 48 9.64 0.07 -22.69
CA ALA A 48 8.38 0.66 -22.25
C ALA A 48 7.75 -0.17 -21.12
N ASP A 49 7.67 -1.49 -21.31
CA ASP A 49 7.16 -2.43 -20.30
C ASP A 49 7.97 -2.37 -19.00
N ALA A 50 9.31 -2.39 -19.11
CA ALA A 50 10.19 -2.30 -17.94
C ALA A 50 10.01 -0.97 -17.18
N ALA A 51 9.82 0.15 -17.89
CA ALA A 51 9.64 1.46 -17.29
C ALA A 51 8.30 1.59 -16.57
N VAL A 52 7.19 1.14 -17.19
CA VAL A 52 5.87 1.11 -16.55
C VAL A 52 5.88 0.21 -15.32
N TYR A 53 6.38 -1.02 -15.47
CA TYR A 53 6.45 -1.98 -14.37
C TYR A 53 7.28 -1.42 -13.21
N SER A 54 8.43 -0.80 -13.49
CA SER A 54 9.29 -0.23 -12.45
C SER A 54 8.64 0.94 -11.70
N GLY A 55 7.94 1.83 -12.42
CA GLY A 55 7.19 2.93 -11.82
C GLY A 55 6.09 2.43 -10.88
N LEU A 56 5.31 1.44 -11.31
CA LEU A 56 4.26 0.84 -10.49
C LEU A 56 4.82 0.04 -9.32
N VAL A 57 5.96 -0.64 -9.48
CA VAL A 57 6.60 -1.39 -8.38
C VAL A 57 6.99 -0.45 -7.23
N TRP A 58 7.42 0.77 -7.54
CA TRP A 58 7.68 1.79 -6.52
C TRP A 58 6.42 2.15 -5.73
N GLN A 59 5.30 2.37 -6.42
CA GLN A 59 4.00 2.65 -5.79
C GLN A 59 3.47 1.46 -4.97
N ALA A 60 3.63 0.23 -5.47
CA ALA A 60 3.25 -0.99 -4.75
C ALA A 60 4.06 -1.15 -3.45
N ARG A 61 5.37 -0.87 -3.48
CA ARG A 61 6.22 -0.87 -2.28
C ARG A 61 5.76 0.16 -1.26
N ALA A 62 5.34 1.34 -1.71
CA ALA A 62 4.82 2.37 -0.81
C ALA A 62 3.51 1.96 -0.12
N LEU A 63 2.57 1.36 -0.84
CA LEU A 63 1.34 0.83 -0.23
C LEU A 63 1.62 -0.33 0.73
N ASN A 64 2.55 -1.22 0.38
CA ASN A 64 3.00 -2.29 1.27
C ASN A 64 3.69 -1.74 2.54
N PHE A 65 4.50 -0.70 2.41
CA PHE A 65 5.09 0.02 3.54
C PHE A 65 4.01 0.64 4.44
N GLN A 66 3.00 1.30 3.86
CA GLN A 66 1.85 1.81 4.60
C GLN A 66 1.12 0.69 5.35
N ALA A 67 0.94 -0.48 4.72
CA ALA A 67 0.32 -1.63 5.36
C ALA A 67 1.09 -2.15 6.59
N TYR A 68 2.40 -2.29 6.48
CA TYR A 68 3.25 -2.69 7.61
C TYR A 68 3.23 -1.67 8.75
N THR A 69 3.33 -0.39 8.41
CA THR A 69 3.38 0.69 9.39
C THR A 69 2.03 0.93 10.07
N ASN A 70 0.90 0.75 9.37
CA ASN A 70 -0.44 0.74 9.96
C ASN A 70 -0.57 -0.33 11.05
N ARG A 71 -0.14 -1.56 10.74
CA ARG A 71 -0.14 -2.66 11.72
C ARG A 71 0.78 -2.38 12.90
N ALA A 72 1.97 -1.84 12.64
CA ALA A 72 2.92 -1.48 13.69
C ALA A 72 2.34 -0.41 14.62
N MET A 73 1.72 0.64 14.07
CA MET A 73 1.10 1.71 14.87
C MET A 73 -0.05 1.19 15.74
N VAL A 74 -0.91 0.32 15.20
CA VAL A 74 -1.99 -0.31 16.00
C VAL A 74 -1.40 -1.21 17.09
N ALA A 75 -0.39 -2.03 16.79
CA ALA A 75 0.26 -2.90 17.77
C ALA A 75 0.94 -2.11 18.89
N ASN A 76 1.61 -1.01 18.55
CA ASN A 76 2.21 -0.08 19.51
C ASN A 76 1.15 0.50 20.45
N GLN A 77 -0.01 0.93 19.92
CA GLN A 77 -1.12 1.42 20.75
C GLN A 77 -1.69 0.34 21.68
N VAL A 78 -1.87 -0.88 21.18
CA VAL A 78 -2.30 -2.02 22.01
C VAL A 78 -1.28 -2.32 23.11
N SER A 79 0.02 -2.21 22.81
CA SER A 79 1.11 -2.42 23.78
C SER A 79 1.09 -1.35 24.88
N ILE A 80 0.78 -0.09 24.56
CA ILE A 80 0.53 0.95 25.56
C ILE A 80 -0.65 0.55 26.46
N GLY A 81 -1.76 0.07 25.87
CA GLY A 81 -2.90 -0.46 26.63
C GLY A 81 -2.53 -1.63 27.55
N GLN A 82 -1.61 -2.52 27.14
CA GLN A 82 -1.09 -3.61 27.97
C GLN A 82 -0.30 -3.08 29.17
N LEU A 83 0.55 -2.09 28.96
CA LEU A 83 1.33 -1.45 30.02
C LEU A 83 0.43 -0.81 31.08
N VAL A 84 -0.61 -0.08 30.66
CA VAL A 84 -1.63 0.50 31.56
C VAL A 84 -2.46 -0.59 32.27
N SER A 85 -2.71 -1.71 31.58
CA SER A 85 -3.40 -2.87 32.19
C SER A 85 -2.56 -3.51 33.30
N LEU A 86 -1.24 -3.58 33.12
CA LEU A 86 -0.35 -4.13 34.14
C LEU A 86 -0.28 -3.22 35.37
N THR A 87 -0.17 -1.90 35.18
CA THR A 87 -0.09 -0.95 36.31
C THR A 87 -1.40 -0.85 37.09
N SER A 88 -2.56 -0.85 36.43
CA SER A 88 -3.86 -0.88 37.12
C SER A 88 -4.05 -2.19 37.90
N TRP A 89 -3.57 -3.31 37.35
CA TRP A 89 -3.60 -4.60 38.03
C TRP A 89 -2.66 -4.66 39.24
N THR A 90 -1.43 -4.14 39.14
CA THR A 90 -0.47 -4.12 40.26
C THR A 90 -0.93 -3.23 41.40
N GLN A 91 -1.48 -2.06 41.10
CA GLN A 91 -2.06 -1.15 42.09
C GLN A 91 -3.22 -1.82 42.83
N TYR A 92 -4.13 -2.46 42.09
CA TYR A 92 -5.23 -3.23 42.68
C TYR A 92 -4.71 -4.37 43.57
N ALA A 93 -3.71 -5.13 43.11
CA ALA A 93 -3.13 -6.23 43.87
C ALA A 93 -2.49 -5.73 45.18
N TYR A 94 -1.84 -4.57 45.14
CA TYR A 94 -1.25 -3.94 46.30
C TYR A 94 -2.31 -3.58 47.36
N ILE A 95 -3.40 -2.93 46.92
CA ILE A 95 -4.51 -2.53 47.80
C ILE A 95 -5.21 -3.74 48.41
N VAL A 96 -5.37 -4.82 47.63
CA VAL A 96 -5.92 -6.09 48.13
C VAL A 96 -4.99 -6.74 49.16
N ALA A 97 -3.68 -6.78 48.92
CA ALA A 97 -2.73 -7.36 49.87
C ALA A 97 -2.84 -6.69 51.25
N ARG A 98 -2.89 -5.35 51.26
CA ARG A 98 -3.08 -4.53 52.47
C ARG A 98 -4.42 -4.77 53.15
N SER A 99 -5.50 -4.87 52.36
CA SER A 99 -6.86 -5.06 52.89
C SER A 99 -7.09 -6.48 53.44
N ILE A 100 -6.47 -7.51 52.85
CA ILE A 100 -6.57 -8.88 53.34
C ILE A 100 -5.81 -9.06 54.65
N ALA A 101 -4.72 -8.33 54.91
CA ALA A 101 -4.03 -8.37 56.21
C ALA A 101 -4.95 -7.94 57.37
N GLU A 102 -5.82 -6.96 57.14
CA GLU A 102 -6.83 -6.54 58.12
C GLU A 102 -7.95 -7.59 58.30
N ILE A 103 -8.41 -8.21 57.20
CA ILE A 103 -9.44 -9.27 57.23
C ILE A 103 -8.91 -10.58 57.82
N GLY A 104 -7.62 -10.88 57.65
CA GLY A 104 -6.94 -12.06 58.19
C GLY A 104 -7.08 -12.18 59.70
N THR A 105 -7.26 -11.06 60.40
CA THR A 105 -7.56 -11.04 61.85
C THR A 105 -8.91 -11.70 62.20
N TYR A 106 -9.89 -11.68 61.29
CA TYR A 106 -11.20 -12.32 61.44
C TYR A 106 -11.24 -13.75 60.88
N PHE A 107 -10.38 -14.08 59.91
CA PHE A 107 -10.27 -15.41 59.29
C PHE A 107 -8.82 -15.91 59.37
N PRO A 108 -8.39 -16.52 60.49
CA PRO A 108 -6.98 -16.87 60.73
C PRO A 108 -6.34 -17.80 59.69
N ALA A 109 -7.15 -18.52 58.89
CA ALA A 109 -6.67 -19.45 57.87
C ALA A 109 -5.97 -18.78 56.67
N ILE A 110 -6.15 -17.47 56.46
CA ILE A 110 -5.54 -16.74 55.33
C ILE A 110 -4.31 -15.90 55.74
N MET A 111 -4.07 -15.71 57.05
CA MET A 111 -2.96 -14.91 57.61
C MET A 111 -1.53 -15.31 57.15
N PRO A 112 -1.18 -16.60 56.93
CA PRO A 112 0.17 -16.97 56.47
C PRO A 112 0.49 -16.47 55.06
N TYR A 113 -0.53 -16.04 54.30
CA TYR A 113 -0.40 -15.59 52.91
C TYR A 113 -0.39 -14.06 52.77
N THR A 114 -0.56 -13.29 53.86
CA THR A 114 -0.70 -11.82 53.81
C THR A 114 0.61 -11.07 54.04
N GLN A 115 1.47 -11.51 54.96
CA GLN A 115 2.71 -10.79 55.33
C GLN A 115 3.76 -10.78 54.21
N THR A 116 3.83 -11.84 53.40
CA THR A 116 4.71 -11.89 52.21
C THR A 116 4.10 -11.15 51.01
N ALA A 117 2.79 -10.87 51.01
CA ALA A 117 2.10 -10.21 49.91
C ALA A 117 2.26 -8.68 49.92
N GLU A 118 2.38 -8.04 51.09
CA GLU A 118 2.48 -6.58 51.18
C GLU A 118 3.82 -6.03 50.65
N THR A 119 4.97 -6.56 51.10
CA THR A 119 6.31 -6.09 50.67
C THR A 119 6.62 -6.43 49.21
N ILE A 120 6.06 -7.52 48.68
CA ILE A 120 6.26 -7.92 47.28
C ILE A 120 5.50 -6.97 46.33
N THR A 121 4.37 -6.40 46.75
CA THR A 121 3.48 -5.72 45.81
C THR A 121 3.77 -4.21 45.66
N GLU A 122 4.29 -3.52 46.69
CA GLU A 122 4.76 -2.12 46.56
C GLU A 122 5.94 -1.98 45.58
N ASN A 123 6.91 -2.89 45.68
CA ASN A 123 8.09 -2.87 44.83
C ASN A 123 7.74 -3.19 43.37
N ILE A 124 6.79 -4.11 43.15
CA ILE A 124 6.32 -4.44 41.80
C ILE A 124 5.59 -3.25 41.17
N ASP A 125 4.74 -2.54 41.91
CA ASP A 125 4.01 -1.39 41.36
C ASP A 125 4.96 -0.25 40.97
N ASN A 126 5.89 0.12 41.85
CA ASN A 126 6.92 1.13 41.55
C ASN A 126 7.80 0.75 40.35
N VAL A 127 8.16 -0.53 40.23
CA VAL A 127 8.90 -1.05 39.08
C VAL A 127 8.09 -0.90 37.80
N MET A 128 6.80 -1.28 37.82
CA MET A 128 5.95 -1.17 36.65
C MET A 128 5.73 0.28 36.25
N VAL A 129 5.48 1.20 37.18
CA VAL A 129 5.33 2.63 36.90
C VAL A 129 6.59 3.20 36.24
N ASN A 130 7.78 2.85 36.74
CA ASN A 130 9.05 3.28 36.13
C ASN A 130 9.25 2.77 34.70
N ILE A 131 8.87 1.50 34.45
CA ILE A 131 8.88 0.92 33.10
C ILE A 131 7.93 1.71 32.21
N VAL A 132 6.69 1.93 32.66
CA VAL A 132 5.67 2.62 31.88
C VAL A 132 6.07 4.05 31.52
N GLN A 133 6.57 4.82 32.49
CA GLN A 133 7.05 6.19 32.29
C GLN A 133 8.21 6.29 31.29
N THR A 134 9.01 5.23 31.16
CA THR A 134 10.11 5.18 30.19
C THR A 134 9.64 4.73 28.81
N PHE A 135 8.87 3.64 28.74
CA PHE A 135 8.56 2.97 27.48
C PHE A 135 7.42 3.62 26.70
N ILE A 136 6.39 4.15 27.38
CA ILE A 136 5.25 4.76 26.67
C ILE A 136 5.68 5.93 25.79
N PRO A 137 6.49 6.90 26.26
CA PRO A 137 6.95 8.00 25.40
C PRO A 137 7.72 7.53 24.18
N ILE A 138 8.54 6.47 24.30
CA ILE A 138 9.28 5.87 23.18
C ILE A 138 8.33 5.28 22.15
N ILE A 139 7.34 4.51 22.60
CA ILE A 139 6.33 3.88 21.73
C ILE A 139 5.46 4.95 21.04
N ASP A 140 5.08 6.00 21.78
CA ASP A 140 4.30 7.12 21.24
C ASP A 140 5.09 7.94 20.20
N SER A 141 6.36 8.25 20.49
CA SER A 141 7.28 8.90 19.58
C SER A 141 7.47 8.07 18.30
N THR A 142 7.67 6.76 18.45
CA THR A 142 7.76 5.81 17.33
C THR A 142 6.51 5.90 16.44
N ASN A 143 5.31 5.94 17.01
CA ASN A 143 4.08 6.11 16.24
C ASN A 143 4.02 7.46 15.52
N GLY A 144 4.47 8.54 16.16
CA GLY A 144 4.59 9.87 15.55
C GLY A 144 5.54 9.86 14.36
N LEU A 145 6.69 9.19 14.48
CA LEU A 145 7.67 9.04 13.43
C LEU A 145 7.16 8.17 12.28
N LEU A 146 6.53 7.02 12.56
CA LEU A 146 5.90 6.17 11.53
C LEU A 146 4.82 6.92 10.75
N SER A 147 3.99 7.72 11.44
CA SER A 147 3.00 8.59 10.79
C SER A 147 3.65 9.60 9.83
N ARG A 148 4.78 10.19 10.20
CA ARG A 148 5.52 11.15 9.36
C ARG A 148 6.19 10.46 8.18
N MET A 149 6.78 9.29 8.40
CA MET A 149 7.36 8.47 7.33
C MET A 149 6.33 8.06 6.28
N GLN A 150 5.10 7.72 6.68
CA GLN A 150 4.04 7.42 5.70
C GLN A 150 3.74 8.62 4.80
N GLN A 151 3.70 9.84 5.35
CA GLN A 151 3.51 11.05 4.57
C GLN A 151 4.67 11.28 3.59
N ALA A 152 5.90 11.09 4.04
CA ALA A 152 7.08 11.20 3.17
C ALA A 152 7.07 10.14 2.05
N VAL A 153 6.79 8.88 2.37
CA VAL A 153 6.72 7.78 1.38
C VAL A 153 5.56 7.99 0.41
N TYR A 154 4.41 8.46 0.89
CA TYR A 154 3.27 8.79 0.02
C TYR A 154 3.64 9.87 -1.00
N LEU A 155 4.33 10.94 -0.56
CA LEU A 155 4.79 12.00 -1.43
C LEU A 155 5.87 11.51 -2.40
N ALA A 156 6.83 10.72 -1.91
CA ALA A 156 7.89 10.12 -2.72
C ALA A 156 7.34 9.21 -3.84
N SER A 157 6.24 8.52 -3.57
CA SER A 157 5.54 7.66 -4.54
C SER A 157 5.06 8.45 -5.75
N PHE A 158 4.57 9.66 -5.49
CA PHE A 158 4.14 10.60 -6.51
C PHE A 158 5.35 11.17 -7.28
N VAL A 159 6.31 11.77 -6.59
CA VAL A 159 7.39 12.56 -7.21
C VAL A 159 8.44 11.68 -7.91
N ALA A 160 8.72 10.49 -7.40
CA ALA A 160 9.77 9.65 -7.97
C ALA A 160 9.30 8.84 -9.18
N THR A 161 8.00 8.61 -9.36
CA THR A 161 7.50 7.75 -10.47
C THR A 161 7.92 8.25 -11.85
N PRO A 162 7.76 9.54 -12.22
CA PRO A 162 8.25 10.06 -13.50
C PRO A 162 9.77 9.93 -13.67
N ALA A 163 10.53 10.15 -12.58
CA ALA A 163 11.98 10.04 -12.59
C ALA A 163 12.44 8.58 -12.80
N ILE A 164 11.79 7.62 -12.15
CA ILE A 164 12.05 6.18 -12.31
C ILE A 164 11.74 5.74 -13.74
N VAL A 165 10.60 6.16 -14.30
CA VAL A 165 10.24 5.87 -15.69
C VAL A 165 11.33 6.37 -16.64
N ARG A 166 11.72 7.64 -16.52
CA ARG A 166 12.75 8.25 -17.36
C ARG A 166 14.11 7.56 -17.21
N GLU A 167 14.53 7.29 -15.98
CA GLU A 167 15.80 6.63 -15.68
C GLU A 167 15.84 5.22 -16.29
N VAL A 168 14.77 4.43 -16.16
CA VAL A 168 14.71 3.08 -16.73
C VAL A 168 14.78 3.11 -18.26
N VAL A 169 14.14 4.10 -18.89
CA VAL A 169 14.22 4.26 -20.35
C VAL A 169 15.63 4.66 -20.80
N GLU A 170 16.21 5.69 -20.17
CA GLU A 170 17.54 6.22 -20.49
C GLU A 170 18.65 5.16 -20.26
N GLU A 171 18.54 4.35 -19.19
CA GLU A 171 19.51 3.28 -18.87
C GLU A 171 19.44 2.09 -19.86
N ASN A 172 18.28 1.84 -20.48
CA ASN A 172 18.15 0.82 -21.53
C ASN A 172 18.75 1.30 -22.86
N ASP A 173 18.46 2.52 -23.27
CA ASP A 173 19.08 3.19 -24.42
C ASP A 173 18.94 4.71 -24.31
N GLU A 174 20.07 5.43 -24.27
CA GLU A 174 20.11 6.90 -24.20
C GLU A 174 19.42 7.60 -25.39
N ARG A 175 19.15 6.86 -26.48
CA ARG A 175 18.42 7.38 -27.66
C ARG A 175 16.91 7.47 -27.44
N TYR A 176 16.37 6.73 -26.47
CA TYR A 176 14.94 6.67 -26.21
C TYR A 176 14.45 7.89 -25.43
N GLN A 177 13.22 8.32 -25.68
CA GLN A 177 12.61 9.49 -25.07
C GLN A 177 11.24 9.17 -24.49
N THR A 178 10.91 9.81 -23.35
CA THR A 178 9.61 9.70 -22.66
C THR A 178 8.89 11.04 -22.54
N ASN A 179 9.34 12.06 -23.28
CA ASN A 179 8.79 13.41 -23.27
C ASN A 179 7.59 13.58 -24.21
N THR A 180 6.95 12.48 -24.60
CA THR A 180 5.78 12.51 -25.49
C THR A 180 4.55 13.07 -24.77
N SER A 181 3.66 13.71 -25.51
CA SER A 181 2.40 14.24 -24.98
C SER A 181 1.56 13.15 -24.30
N TYR A 182 1.58 11.92 -24.85
CA TYR A 182 0.87 10.79 -24.27
C TYR A 182 1.44 10.38 -22.90
N THR A 183 2.77 10.33 -22.77
CA THR A 183 3.40 10.03 -21.48
C THR A 183 3.08 11.07 -20.42
N VAL A 184 3.03 12.36 -20.78
CA VAL A 184 2.64 13.43 -19.86
C VAL A 184 1.20 13.22 -19.35
N ILE A 185 0.27 12.86 -20.23
CA ILE A 185 -1.12 12.55 -19.86
C ILE A 185 -1.17 11.31 -18.96
N GLY A 186 -0.54 10.22 -19.35
CA GLY A 186 -0.57 8.96 -18.60
C GLY A 186 0.07 9.07 -17.21
N LEU A 187 1.16 9.83 -17.07
CA LEU A 187 1.71 10.20 -15.77
C LEU A 187 0.72 11.04 -14.97
N GLY A 188 0.07 12.04 -15.58
CA GLY A 188 -0.91 12.87 -14.90
C GLY A 188 -2.15 12.11 -14.40
N GLU A 189 -2.64 11.17 -15.19
CA GLU A 189 -3.73 10.27 -14.78
C GLU A 189 -3.31 9.37 -13.62
N ASN A 190 -2.09 8.82 -13.65
CA ASN A 190 -1.56 8.03 -12.54
C ASN A 190 -1.45 8.86 -11.25
N VAL A 191 -1.01 10.11 -11.34
CA VAL A 191 -0.95 11.05 -10.22
C VAL A 191 -2.34 11.27 -9.61
N MET A 192 -3.32 11.61 -10.45
CA MET A 192 -4.71 11.80 -10.02
C MET A 192 -5.32 10.51 -9.46
N GLY A 193 -4.93 9.36 -10.02
CA GLY A 193 -5.26 8.05 -9.49
C GLY A 193 -4.72 7.88 -8.08
N TRP A 194 -3.42 8.16 -7.85
CA TRP A 194 -2.74 8.04 -6.56
C TRP A 194 -3.39 8.89 -5.47
N THR A 195 -3.71 10.16 -5.76
CA THR A 195 -4.35 11.08 -4.79
C THR A 195 -5.79 10.69 -4.46
N ASN A 196 -6.45 9.97 -5.36
CA ASN A 196 -7.77 9.39 -5.13
C ASN A 196 -7.71 7.97 -4.57
N PHE A 197 -6.52 7.35 -4.50
CA PHE A 197 -6.33 5.98 -4.08
C PHE A 197 -6.28 5.84 -2.56
N SER A 198 -5.50 6.69 -1.91
CA SER A 198 -5.31 6.68 -0.46
C SER A 198 -5.37 8.09 0.11
N GLN A 199 -5.77 8.22 1.36
CA GLN A 199 -5.72 9.48 2.08
C GLN A 199 -5.25 9.30 3.50
N ARG A 200 -4.58 10.32 4.02
CA ARG A 200 -4.26 10.41 5.44
C ARG A 200 -5.52 10.82 6.20
N TYR A 201 -5.99 9.94 7.06
CA TYR A 201 -7.21 10.13 7.82
C TYR A 201 -6.92 10.74 9.19
N ASP A 202 -7.04 12.07 9.32
CA ASP A 202 -6.68 12.85 10.51
C ASP A 202 -7.83 13.61 11.18
N SER A 203 -9.01 13.68 10.56
CA SER A 203 -10.19 14.28 11.20
C SER A 203 -10.61 13.51 12.45
N ARG A 204 -11.28 14.20 13.39
CA ARG A 204 -11.83 13.61 14.62
C ARG A 204 -12.63 12.33 14.36
N GLU A 205 -13.57 12.34 13.41
CA GLU A 205 -14.38 11.16 13.08
C GLU A 205 -13.51 9.96 12.67
N HIS A 206 -12.46 10.22 11.89
CA HIS A 206 -11.58 9.16 11.41
C HIS A 206 -10.64 8.65 12.49
N LEU A 207 -10.14 9.52 13.37
CA LEU A 207 -9.35 9.12 14.52
C LEU A 207 -10.18 8.27 15.51
N LEU A 208 -11.46 8.57 15.71
CA LEU A 208 -12.36 7.75 16.52
C LEU A 208 -12.54 6.34 15.94
N ARG A 209 -12.67 6.22 14.62
CA ARG A 209 -12.72 4.92 13.93
C ARG A 209 -11.43 4.10 14.16
N LYS A 210 -10.28 4.77 14.15
CA LYS A 210 -8.98 4.14 14.43
C LYS A 210 -8.84 3.74 15.90
N ALA A 211 -9.34 4.55 16.82
CA ALA A 211 -9.40 4.22 18.24
C ALA A 211 -10.29 2.99 18.50
N ASP A 212 -11.43 2.87 17.80
CA ASP A 212 -12.26 1.66 17.82
C ASP A 212 -11.51 0.43 17.29
N LEU A 213 -10.77 0.56 16.19
CA LEU A 213 -9.90 -0.52 15.69
C LEU A 213 -8.86 -0.95 16.73
N VAL A 214 -8.18 0.01 17.39
CA VAL A 214 -7.21 -0.27 18.47
C VAL A 214 -7.89 -0.98 19.64
N ASN A 215 -9.04 -0.49 20.10
CA ASN A 215 -9.80 -1.11 21.18
C ASN A 215 -10.27 -2.53 20.83
N ARG A 216 -10.63 -2.81 19.57
CA ARG A 216 -10.98 -4.16 19.11
C ARG A 216 -9.79 -5.08 18.94
N SER A 217 -8.59 -4.53 18.77
CA SER A 217 -7.34 -5.28 18.56
C SER A 217 -6.65 -5.66 19.87
N LYS A 218 -7.21 -5.29 21.03
CA LYS A 218 -6.66 -5.63 22.35
C LYS A 218 -6.63 -7.14 22.59
N ASP A 219 -5.63 -7.57 23.33
CA ASP A 219 -5.49 -8.95 23.80
C ASP A 219 -6.42 -9.27 24.98
N GLU A 220 -6.47 -10.54 25.38
CA GLU A 220 -7.35 -11.02 26.47
C GLU A 220 -7.08 -10.37 27.83
N PHE A 221 -5.84 -9.93 28.11
CA PHE A 221 -5.48 -9.29 29.36
C PHE A 221 -5.89 -7.81 29.39
N SER A 222 -5.70 -7.08 28.29
CA SER A 222 -6.06 -5.65 28.19
C SER A 222 -7.55 -5.41 27.97
N ALA A 223 -8.25 -6.38 27.38
CA ALA A 223 -9.70 -6.37 27.20
C ALA A 223 -10.40 -6.74 28.54
N PRO A 224 -11.43 -7.61 28.66
CA PRO A 224 -11.99 -7.97 29.97
C PRO A 224 -11.21 -9.11 30.65
N ARG A 225 -10.50 -8.78 31.74
CA ARG A 225 -9.74 -9.72 32.58
C ARG A 225 -10.51 -10.10 33.85
N ASN A 226 -11.72 -10.63 33.66
CA ASN A 226 -12.64 -10.97 34.75
C ASN A 226 -12.39 -12.40 35.27
N LEU A 227 -12.39 -12.58 36.59
CA LEU A 227 -12.24 -13.90 37.24
C LEU A 227 -13.39 -14.16 38.22
N SER A 228 -13.98 -15.34 38.08
CA SER A 228 -15.00 -15.87 38.99
C SER A 228 -14.39 -16.55 40.22
N THR A 229 -15.21 -16.86 41.22
CA THR A 229 -14.74 -17.44 42.48
C THR A 229 -13.98 -18.75 42.30
N SER A 230 -14.41 -19.64 41.39
CA SER A 230 -13.72 -20.92 41.18
C SER A 230 -12.36 -20.76 40.49
N GLN A 231 -12.16 -19.67 39.74
CA GLN A 231 -10.89 -19.33 39.11
C GLN A 231 -9.92 -18.68 40.11
N LEU A 232 -10.45 -17.91 41.06
CA LEU A 232 -9.66 -17.29 42.14
C LEU A 232 -9.32 -18.28 43.27
N ILE A 233 -10.26 -19.16 43.63
CA ILE A 233 -10.15 -20.11 44.73
C ILE A 233 -10.37 -21.52 44.18
N PRO A 234 -9.29 -22.29 43.96
CA PRO A 234 -9.40 -23.65 43.45
C PRO A 234 -10.32 -24.51 44.32
N ASN A 235 -11.20 -25.27 43.67
CA ASN A 235 -12.22 -26.14 44.29
C ASN A 235 -13.40 -25.43 44.99
N ALA A 236 -13.47 -24.09 44.98
CA ALA A 236 -14.66 -23.37 45.44
C ALA A 236 -15.74 -23.32 44.32
N PRO A 237 -17.04 -23.40 44.66
CA PRO A 237 -18.09 -23.13 43.69
C PRO A 237 -18.12 -21.64 43.33
N ASN A 238 -18.53 -21.32 42.09
CA ASN A 238 -18.70 -19.92 41.65
C ASN A 238 -19.67 -19.12 42.52
N VAL A 239 -20.62 -19.79 43.16
CA VAL A 239 -21.48 -19.19 44.19
C VAL A 239 -21.67 -20.22 45.29
N LEU A 240 -21.23 -19.91 46.50
CA LEU A 240 -21.55 -20.69 47.70
C LEU A 240 -23.00 -20.42 48.10
N ARG A 241 -23.87 -21.41 47.93
CA ARG A 241 -25.30 -21.28 48.23
C ARG A 241 -25.66 -21.91 49.58
N LEU A 242 -26.06 -21.09 50.52
CA LEU A 242 -26.63 -21.48 51.82
C LEU A 242 -28.14 -21.16 51.84
N PRO A 243 -28.95 -21.75 52.74
CA PRO A 243 -30.41 -21.64 52.72
C PRO A 243 -30.96 -20.20 52.72
N ASN A 244 -30.27 -19.27 53.36
CA ASN A 244 -30.65 -17.86 53.49
C ASN A 244 -29.56 -16.88 53.04
N MET A 245 -28.48 -17.38 52.42
CA MET A 245 -27.32 -16.57 52.07
C MET A 245 -26.58 -17.16 50.86
N HIS A 246 -26.28 -16.33 49.86
CA HIS A 246 -25.38 -16.69 48.76
C HIS A 246 -24.14 -15.82 48.83
N ILE A 247 -22.96 -16.41 48.64
CA ILE A 247 -21.67 -15.71 48.69
C ILE A 247 -20.87 -16.04 47.44
N TRP A 248 -20.29 -15.03 46.81
CA TRP A 248 -19.30 -15.19 45.75
C TRP A 248 -18.30 -14.04 45.76
N VAL A 249 -17.16 -14.27 45.14
CA VAL A 249 -16.10 -13.29 44.90
C VAL A 249 -15.93 -13.14 43.39
N SER A 250 -15.86 -11.89 42.94
CA SER A 250 -15.62 -11.54 41.53
C SER A 250 -14.50 -10.54 41.44
N LYS A 251 -13.54 -10.83 40.55
CA LYS A 251 -12.55 -9.88 40.08
C LYS A 251 -13.02 -9.39 38.71
N GLU A 252 -13.11 -8.09 38.52
CA GLU A 252 -13.37 -7.50 37.22
C GLU A 252 -12.23 -6.53 36.87
N GLY A 253 -11.84 -6.48 35.60
CA GLY A 253 -10.76 -5.60 35.16
C GLY A 253 -10.85 -5.32 33.67
N ARG A 254 -10.57 -4.08 33.26
CA ARG A 254 -10.61 -3.66 31.86
C ARG A 254 -9.76 -2.42 31.64
N THR A 255 -9.15 -2.34 30.47
CA THR A 255 -8.42 -1.16 30.02
C THR A 255 -8.96 -0.71 28.67
N ASN A 256 -9.32 0.56 28.54
CA ASN A 256 -9.88 1.11 27.31
C ASN A 256 -9.14 2.37 26.91
N LEU A 257 -8.96 2.54 25.60
CA LEU A 257 -8.66 3.84 25.02
C LEU A 257 -9.96 4.62 24.95
N ILE A 258 -10.01 5.73 25.66
CA ILE A 258 -11.15 6.64 25.73
C ILE A 258 -10.82 7.96 25.02
N THR A 259 -11.87 8.71 24.73
CA THR A 259 -11.85 10.05 24.15
C THR A 259 -12.76 10.93 24.99
N GLU A 260 -12.56 12.24 24.96
CA GLU A 260 -13.49 13.21 25.56
C GLU A 260 -14.76 13.19 24.71
N ASP A 261 -15.81 12.55 25.18
CA ASP A 261 -17.13 12.61 24.57
C ASP A 261 -17.86 13.83 25.15
N VAL A 262 -17.65 15.02 24.57
CA VAL A 262 -18.60 16.13 24.82
C VAL A 262 -19.96 15.65 24.31
N PRO A 263 -21.02 15.62 25.15
CA PRO A 263 -22.33 15.23 24.70
C PRO A 263 -22.74 16.11 23.52
N THR A 264 -23.05 15.47 22.40
CA THR A 264 -23.63 16.10 21.22
C THR A 264 -25.04 16.62 21.53
N GLU A 265 -25.14 17.70 22.29
CA GLU A 265 -26.28 18.60 22.26
C GLU A 265 -25.81 19.96 21.74
N VAL A 266 -26.04 20.16 20.44
CA VAL A 266 -26.30 21.46 19.80
C VAL A 266 -25.48 22.64 20.35
N VAL A 267 -24.21 22.74 19.96
CA VAL A 267 -23.53 24.04 19.90
C VAL A 267 -23.00 24.23 18.49
N SER A 268 -23.87 24.74 17.63
CA SER A 268 -23.46 25.53 16.47
C SER A 268 -22.79 26.81 16.99
N GLY A 269 -21.50 26.71 17.33
CA GLY A 269 -20.67 27.80 17.81
C GLY A 269 -19.23 27.48 17.51
N SER A 270 -18.63 28.22 16.57
CA SER A 270 -17.23 28.11 16.18
C SER A 270 -16.29 28.36 17.37
N GLY A 271 -15.54 27.34 17.77
CA GLY A 271 -14.43 27.41 18.74
C GLY A 271 -14.07 26.00 19.23
N SER A 272 -13.25 25.25 18.48
CA SER A 272 -11.82 24.96 18.81
C SER A 272 -11.67 24.10 20.08
N SER A 273 -11.49 22.77 19.99
CA SER A 273 -10.43 22.05 19.27
C SER A 273 -10.94 20.98 18.28
N ASP A 274 -10.35 20.94 17.09
CA ASP A 274 -10.64 19.96 16.02
C ASP A 274 -9.87 18.63 16.21
N SER A 275 -9.05 18.54 17.26
CA SER A 275 -8.24 17.37 17.60
C SER A 275 -8.98 16.48 18.60
N ALA A 276 -9.21 15.23 18.24
CA ALA A 276 -9.62 14.21 19.20
C ALA A 276 -8.46 13.93 20.16
N GLU A 277 -8.66 14.21 21.45
CA GLU A 277 -7.73 13.81 22.50
C GLU A 277 -8.05 12.38 22.92
N PHE A 278 -7.02 11.59 23.21
CA PHE A 278 -7.18 10.19 23.60
C PHE A 278 -6.39 9.88 24.84
N GLU A 279 -6.95 9.02 25.70
CA GLU A 279 -6.26 8.51 26.88
C GLU A 279 -6.54 7.04 27.12
N TRP A 280 -5.53 6.32 27.60
CA TRP A 280 -5.71 4.98 28.11
C TRP A 280 -6.07 5.00 29.59
N LYS A 281 -7.19 4.37 29.93
CA LYS A 281 -7.63 4.20 31.32
C LYS A 281 -7.84 2.73 31.65
N GLY A 282 -7.13 2.25 32.66
CA GLY A 282 -7.21 0.88 33.18
C GLY A 282 -7.85 0.86 34.55
N LYS A 283 -8.77 -0.07 34.79
CA LYS A 283 -9.40 -0.29 36.10
C LYS A 283 -9.40 -1.77 36.45
N ASP A 284 -9.12 -2.10 37.71
CA ASP A 284 -9.21 -3.44 38.29
C ASP A 284 -9.90 -3.37 39.65
N THR A 285 -10.76 -4.36 39.93
CA THR A 285 -11.56 -4.42 41.16
C THR A 285 -11.73 -5.85 41.64
N LEU A 286 -11.82 -6.04 42.95
CA LEU A 286 -12.25 -7.29 43.58
C LEU A 286 -13.26 -6.98 44.64
N SER A 287 -14.39 -7.68 44.55
CA SER A 287 -15.48 -7.52 45.50
C SER A 287 -15.95 -8.87 46.02
N LEU A 288 -16.28 -8.90 47.31
CA LEU A 288 -17.07 -9.94 47.93
C LEU A 288 -18.55 -9.58 47.80
N HIS A 289 -19.32 -10.48 47.21
CA HIS A 289 -20.75 -10.31 47.06
C HIS A 289 -21.49 -11.25 48.00
N ILE A 290 -22.42 -10.68 48.74
CA ILE A 290 -23.29 -11.39 49.67
C ILE A 290 -24.73 -11.06 49.33
N ARG A 291 -25.53 -12.10 49.08
CA ARG A 291 -26.97 -11.98 48.88
C ARG A 291 -27.68 -12.68 50.03
N GLU A 292 -28.40 -11.93 50.85
CA GLU A 292 -29.06 -12.43 52.06
C GLU A 292 -30.57 -12.39 51.92
N LEU A 293 -31.27 -13.42 52.40
CA LEU A 293 -32.72 -13.42 52.47
C LEU A 293 -33.17 -12.62 53.71
N LYS A 294 -33.73 -11.42 53.49
CA LYS A 294 -34.22 -10.55 54.56
C LYS A 294 -35.74 -10.50 54.58
N MET A 295 -36.32 -10.54 55.77
CA MET A 295 -37.74 -10.28 55.95
C MET A 295 -37.99 -8.78 55.89
N THR A 296 -38.69 -8.35 54.86
CA THR A 296 -39.17 -6.96 54.71
C THR A 296 -40.66 -6.90 55.08
N SER A 297 -41.19 -5.69 55.24
CA SER A 297 -42.64 -5.46 55.44
C SER A 297 -43.52 -6.00 54.30
N ARG A 298 -42.93 -6.33 53.14
CA ARG A 298 -43.59 -6.93 51.97
C ARG A 298 -43.26 -8.42 51.78
N GLY A 299 -42.61 -9.06 52.77
CA GLY A 299 -42.22 -10.47 52.71
C GLY A 299 -40.71 -10.71 52.53
N PRO A 300 -40.29 -11.97 52.36
CA PRO A 300 -38.88 -12.33 52.20
C PRO A 300 -38.34 -11.82 50.87
N ARG A 301 -37.28 -11.02 50.92
CA ARG A 301 -36.60 -10.48 49.74
C ARG A 301 -35.10 -10.73 49.85
N TRP A 302 -34.51 -11.20 48.76
CA TRP A 302 -33.06 -11.26 48.64
C TRP A 302 -32.49 -9.85 48.50
N VAL A 303 -31.62 -9.46 49.43
CA VAL A 303 -30.90 -8.19 49.42
C VAL A 303 -29.45 -8.47 49.06
N HIS A 304 -28.96 -7.83 48.00
CA HIS A 304 -27.58 -7.93 47.56
C HIS A 304 -26.72 -6.85 48.23
N ARG A 305 -25.51 -7.22 48.63
CA ARG A 305 -24.49 -6.34 49.16
C ARG A 305 -23.16 -6.68 48.49
N GLU A 306 -22.54 -5.68 47.91
CA GLU A 306 -21.15 -5.72 47.45
C GLU A 306 -20.26 -5.09 48.54
N ILE A 307 -19.17 -5.79 48.84
CA ILE A 307 -18.10 -5.38 49.75
C ILE A 307 -16.81 -5.34 48.93
N PRO A 308 -16.35 -4.14 48.51
CA PRO A 308 -15.06 -4.01 47.84
C PRO A 308 -13.94 -4.49 48.74
N LEU A 309 -13.07 -5.34 48.20
CA LEU A 309 -11.87 -5.87 48.85
C LEU A 309 -10.60 -5.18 48.37
N GLY A 310 -10.64 -4.61 47.16
CA GLY A 310 -9.63 -3.71 46.65
C GLY A 310 -9.95 -3.25 45.23
N SER A 311 -9.32 -2.15 44.85
CA SER A 311 -9.51 -1.42 43.60
C SER A 311 -8.15 -0.90 43.11
N GLY A 312 -8.02 -0.65 41.82
CA GLY A 312 -6.88 0.05 41.22
C GLY A 312 -7.34 0.71 39.92
N ALA A 313 -6.91 1.95 39.68
CA ALA A 313 -7.17 2.67 38.45
C ALA A 313 -5.96 3.51 38.05
N ARG A 314 -5.57 3.38 36.78
CA ARG A 314 -4.43 4.10 36.20
C ARG A 314 -4.82 4.76 34.89
N TYR A 315 -4.26 5.94 34.65
CA TYR A 315 -4.38 6.70 33.41
C TYR A 315 -3.04 7.36 33.06
N LEU A 316 -2.89 7.89 31.83
CA LEU A 316 -1.58 8.26 31.30
C LEU A 316 -1.14 9.68 31.61
N ASN A 317 -1.95 10.66 31.21
CA ASN A 317 -1.59 12.08 31.22
C ASN A 317 -2.47 12.91 32.16
N GLY A 318 -3.64 12.39 32.55
CA GLY A 318 -4.59 13.14 33.38
C GLY A 318 -5.30 14.26 32.66
N ASP A 319 -5.21 14.27 31.33
CA ASP A 319 -5.92 15.23 30.48
C ASP A 319 -7.45 15.02 30.54
N PHE A 320 -7.92 13.89 31.09
CA PHE A 320 -9.34 13.55 31.22
C PHE A 320 -9.72 13.40 32.70
N GLU A 321 -10.29 14.45 33.25
CA GLU A 321 -11.00 14.39 34.53
C GLU A 321 -12.35 13.69 34.33
N CYS A 322 -12.86 13.01 35.35
CA CYS A 322 -14.22 12.48 35.24
C CYS A 322 -15.22 13.64 35.30
N GLU A 323 -16.30 13.56 34.52
CA GLU A 323 -17.30 14.64 34.48
C GLU A 323 -17.97 14.80 35.84
N GLU A 324 -18.08 16.02 36.37
CA GLU A 324 -18.87 16.24 37.59
C GLU A 324 -20.36 16.37 37.24
N ASP A 325 -21.22 15.60 37.92
CA ASP A 325 -22.66 15.79 37.85
C ASP A 325 -23.11 17.09 38.56
N GLU A 326 -24.37 17.49 38.39
CA GLU A 326 -24.92 18.71 39.03
C GLU A 326 -24.83 18.71 40.57
N GLU A 327 -24.58 17.54 41.17
CA GLU A 327 -24.46 17.30 42.60
C GLU A 327 -22.98 17.20 43.06
N GLY A 328 -22.02 17.34 42.13
CA GLY A 328 -20.58 17.30 42.37
C GLY A 328 -20.01 15.89 42.48
N HIS A 329 -20.67 14.87 41.93
CA HIS A 329 -20.13 13.51 41.83
C HIS A 329 -19.39 13.31 40.50
N GLU A 330 -18.15 12.82 40.55
CA GLU A 330 -17.44 12.36 39.35
C GLU A 330 -18.17 11.18 38.69
N ILE A 331 -18.49 11.35 37.41
CA ILE A 331 -19.02 10.37 36.46
C ILE A 331 -17.84 9.93 35.60
N CYS A 332 -17.21 8.83 36.00
CA CYS A 332 -16.20 8.17 35.19
C CYS A 332 -16.83 7.12 34.25
N PRO A 333 -16.20 6.78 33.11
CA PRO A 333 -16.64 5.70 32.25
C PRO A 333 -16.76 4.37 33.03
N SER A 334 -17.95 3.77 33.04
CA SER A 334 -18.17 2.50 33.75
C SER A 334 -17.78 1.30 32.90
N TYR A 335 -16.90 0.46 33.44
CA TYR A 335 -16.36 -0.77 32.87
C TYR A 335 -16.90 -2.02 33.58
N MET A 336 -17.23 -1.92 34.87
CA MET A 336 -17.61 -3.06 35.72
C MET A 336 -19.12 -3.31 35.72
N GLN A 337 -19.53 -4.58 35.70
CA GLN A 337 -20.96 -4.94 35.74
C GLN A 337 -21.42 -5.34 37.14
N GLU A 338 -20.65 -6.17 37.83
CA GLU A 338 -20.92 -6.66 39.18
C GLU A 338 -20.29 -5.75 40.24
N ASN A 339 -19.03 -5.37 40.03
CA ASN A 339 -18.19 -4.66 41.01
C ASN A 339 -18.40 -3.12 40.98
N ARG A 340 -19.65 -2.65 41.01
CA ARG A 340 -19.96 -1.22 40.85
C ARG A 340 -19.50 -0.35 42.01
N ARG A 341 -19.45 -0.87 43.24
CA ARG A 341 -18.88 -0.14 44.39
C ARG A 341 -17.35 -0.16 44.34
N GLY A 342 -16.75 -1.29 43.96
CA GLY A 342 -15.31 -1.38 43.75
C GLY A 342 -14.84 -0.42 42.65
N GLU A 343 -15.60 -0.29 41.58
CA GLU A 343 -15.32 0.65 40.50
C GLU A 343 -15.32 2.10 40.98
N ARG A 344 -16.34 2.52 41.76
CA ARG A 344 -16.36 3.86 42.34
C ARG A 344 -15.19 4.14 43.28
N LEU A 345 -14.68 3.13 43.99
CA LEU A 345 -13.47 3.31 44.78
C LEU A 345 -12.23 3.44 43.89
N ALA A 346 -12.14 2.65 42.83
CA ALA A 346 -11.06 2.76 41.84
C ALA A 346 -11.04 4.16 41.21
N ASP A 347 -12.21 4.71 40.88
CA ASP A 347 -12.33 6.05 40.33
C ASP A 347 -11.91 7.16 41.31
N LEU A 348 -12.17 7.00 42.61
CA LEU A 348 -11.72 7.94 43.65
C LEU A 348 -10.22 7.83 43.95
N GLU A 349 -9.62 6.66 43.70
CA GLU A 349 -8.22 6.32 43.99
C GLU A 349 -7.38 6.25 42.71
N GLN A 350 -7.86 6.84 41.61
CA GLN A 350 -7.16 6.83 40.34
C GLN A 350 -5.85 7.60 40.41
N GLU A 351 -4.81 7.06 39.79
CA GLU A 351 -3.48 7.67 39.76
C GLU A 351 -2.94 7.81 38.34
N GLU A 352 -2.39 8.99 38.06
CA GLU A 352 -1.68 9.28 36.81
C GLU A 352 -0.34 8.54 36.76
N LEU A 353 0.02 8.04 35.59
CA LEU A 353 1.33 7.45 35.34
C LEU A 353 2.39 8.48 34.95
N ASN A 354 2.04 9.76 34.73
CA ASN A 354 2.91 10.86 34.28
C ASN A 354 3.74 10.49 33.04
N ALA A 355 3.16 9.72 32.11
CA ALA A 355 3.86 9.21 30.94
C ALA A 355 3.39 9.96 29.70
N THR A 356 4.27 10.78 29.08
CA THR A 356 3.92 11.56 27.91
C THR A 356 3.33 10.69 26.80
N TYR A 357 2.06 10.92 26.49
CA TYR A 357 1.31 10.24 25.44
C TYR A 357 0.54 11.28 24.62
N ASN A 358 0.50 11.14 23.30
CA ASN A 358 -0.12 12.14 22.42
C ASN A 358 -1.33 11.57 21.64
N GLY A 359 -1.86 10.43 22.08
CA GLY A 359 -3.04 9.83 21.48
C GLY A 359 -2.80 9.06 20.18
N ILE A 360 -3.88 8.84 19.44
CA ILE A 360 -3.85 8.12 18.17
C ILE A 360 -3.26 9.01 17.07
N ARG A 361 -2.27 8.49 16.36
CA ARG A 361 -1.65 9.16 15.20
C ARG A 361 -2.43 8.87 13.92
N ALA A 362 -2.51 9.87 13.05
CA ALA A 362 -3.17 9.73 11.76
C ALA A 362 -2.26 9.03 10.74
N PHE A 363 -2.69 7.84 10.31
CA PHE A 363 -2.10 7.08 9.22
C PHE A 363 -2.95 7.02 7.93
N TYR A 364 -2.34 6.60 6.82
CA TYR A 364 -3.00 6.46 5.51
C TYR A 364 -3.90 5.23 5.44
N ASP A 365 -5.06 5.36 4.79
CA ASP A 365 -5.93 4.24 4.45
C ASP A 365 -6.53 4.45 3.03
N LEU A 366 -7.11 3.41 2.44
CA LEU A 366 -7.72 3.48 1.12
C LEU A 366 -8.92 4.43 1.11
N ARG A 367 -9.05 5.20 0.04
CA ARG A 367 -10.17 6.10 -0.16
C ARG A 367 -11.30 5.38 -0.91
N ASN A 368 -12.55 5.72 -0.59
CA ASN A 368 -13.75 5.25 -1.30
C ASN A 368 -13.91 3.72 -1.40
N LEU A 369 -13.29 2.93 -0.53
CA LEU A 369 -13.51 1.48 -0.50
C LEU A 369 -14.96 1.19 -0.11
N ASN A 370 -15.72 0.60 -1.03
CA ASN A 370 -17.14 0.32 -0.85
C ASN A 370 -17.57 -0.93 -1.63
N SER A 371 -18.82 -1.38 -1.46
CA SER A 371 -19.32 -2.60 -2.12
C SER A 371 -19.24 -2.58 -3.65
N ASN A 372 -19.24 -1.39 -4.26
CA ASN A 372 -19.17 -1.19 -5.70
C ASN A 372 -17.73 -0.99 -6.21
N ASN A 373 -16.77 -0.79 -5.31
CA ASN A 373 -15.34 -0.70 -5.62
C ASN A 373 -14.51 -1.47 -4.55
N PRO A 374 -14.60 -2.81 -4.51
CA PRO A 374 -13.92 -3.62 -3.51
C PRO A 374 -12.43 -3.89 -3.85
N ASP A 375 -12.03 -3.64 -5.10
CA ASP A 375 -10.68 -3.87 -5.62
C ASP A 375 -10.21 -2.61 -6.40
N PRO A 376 -9.81 -1.54 -5.69
CA PRO A 376 -9.32 -0.34 -6.34
C PRO A 376 -7.98 -0.63 -7.04
N ARG A 377 -7.85 -0.17 -8.28
CA ARG A 377 -6.65 -0.33 -9.10
C ARG A 377 -6.06 1.01 -9.48
N LEU A 378 -4.76 1.03 -9.71
CA LEU A 378 -4.04 2.19 -10.19
C LEU A 378 -3.27 1.83 -11.45
N ALA A 379 -3.55 2.53 -12.54
CA ALA A 379 -2.88 2.29 -13.80
C ALA A 379 -1.74 3.29 -14.02
N LEU A 380 -0.70 2.86 -14.74
CA LEU A 380 0.33 3.72 -15.32
C LEU A 380 0.46 3.38 -16.80
N ARG A 381 0.48 4.41 -17.63
CA ARG A 381 0.61 4.29 -19.09
C ARG A 381 1.63 5.27 -19.58
N ILE A 382 2.54 4.81 -20.44
CA ILE A 382 3.58 5.65 -21.03
C ILE A 382 3.79 5.27 -22.49
N GLU A 383 4.39 6.18 -23.23
CA GLU A 383 4.90 5.96 -24.57
C GLU A 383 6.40 6.26 -24.59
N VAL A 384 7.18 5.34 -25.16
CA VAL A 384 8.61 5.51 -25.39
C VAL A 384 8.84 5.69 -26.88
N GLU A 385 9.57 6.75 -27.24
CA GLU A 385 9.89 7.10 -28.61
C GLU A 385 11.36 6.87 -28.96
N LEU A 386 11.59 6.27 -30.13
CA LEU A 386 12.88 6.21 -30.81
C LEU A 386 12.79 7.06 -32.09
N PRO A 387 13.47 8.22 -32.14
CA PRO A 387 13.43 9.10 -33.31
C PRO A 387 14.00 8.42 -34.57
N GLN A 388 13.37 8.64 -35.73
CA GLN A 388 13.78 8.01 -37.00
C GLN A 388 15.24 8.34 -37.36
N ALA A 389 15.70 9.54 -37.01
CA ALA A 389 17.06 10.01 -37.30
C ALA A 389 18.18 9.14 -36.71
N VAL A 390 17.88 8.37 -35.66
CA VAL A 390 18.87 7.54 -34.95
C VAL A 390 18.69 6.03 -35.21
N ILE A 391 17.71 5.65 -36.04
CA ILE A 391 17.50 4.26 -36.45
C ILE A 391 18.49 3.91 -37.55
N ARG A 392 19.25 2.81 -37.38
CA ARG A 392 20.28 2.38 -38.34
C ARG A 392 19.68 1.52 -39.44
N THR A 393 19.08 2.15 -40.44
CA THR A 393 18.65 1.51 -41.69
C THR A 393 19.70 1.71 -42.80
N ALA A 394 19.60 0.94 -43.89
CA ALA A 394 20.51 1.03 -45.03
C ALA A 394 20.52 2.42 -45.69
N SER A 395 19.41 3.17 -45.60
CA SER A 395 19.30 4.56 -46.06
C SER A 395 20.23 5.51 -45.29
N LYS A 396 20.59 5.16 -44.05
CA LYS A 396 21.46 5.95 -43.14
C LYS A 396 22.93 5.48 -43.13
N ILE A 397 23.29 4.48 -43.95
CA ILE A 397 24.68 4.01 -44.09
C ILE A 397 25.30 4.63 -45.34
N ASP A 398 26.34 5.45 -45.14
CA ASP A 398 27.06 6.14 -46.21
C ASP A 398 27.58 5.15 -47.27
N GLY A 399 27.24 5.39 -48.53
CA GLY A 399 27.62 4.56 -49.68
C GLY A 399 26.82 3.27 -49.89
N LEU A 400 25.83 2.95 -49.05
CA LEU A 400 25.03 1.71 -49.16
C LEU A 400 23.62 1.96 -49.73
N GLY A 401 22.85 2.87 -49.15
CA GLY A 401 21.47 3.20 -49.54
C GLY A 401 21.21 4.70 -49.58
N SER A 402 19.99 5.08 -49.97
CA SER A 402 19.51 6.47 -49.94
C SER A 402 18.03 6.53 -49.57
N ASP A 403 17.57 7.68 -49.08
CA ASP A 403 16.16 7.94 -48.79
C ASP A 403 15.29 7.99 -50.07
N SER A 404 15.90 8.02 -51.27
CA SER A 404 15.19 8.05 -52.55
C SER A 404 16.05 7.51 -53.70
N VAL A 405 15.41 6.93 -54.73
CA VAL A 405 16.10 6.50 -55.95
C VAL A 405 16.65 7.75 -56.68
N PRO A 406 17.94 7.79 -57.07
CA PRO A 406 18.54 8.94 -57.75
C PRO A 406 17.77 9.30 -59.02
N VAL A 407 17.41 10.59 -59.16
CA VAL A 407 16.66 11.11 -60.31
C VAL A 407 17.61 11.45 -61.50
N GLU A 408 18.92 11.53 -61.25
CA GLU A 408 19.94 11.81 -62.28
C GLU A 408 20.39 10.55 -63.05
N GLU A 409 20.74 10.73 -64.34
CA GLU A 409 21.28 9.65 -65.19
C GLU A 409 22.57 9.06 -64.60
N LEU A 410 22.49 7.80 -64.16
CA LEU A 410 23.59 7.03 -63.59
C LEU A 410 24.79 6.99 -64.57
N ARG A 411 25.88 7.69 -64.22
CA ARG A 411 27.09 7.79 -65.06
C ARG A 411 27.87 6.49 -65.23
N SER A 412 27.70 5.50 -64.34
CA SER A 412 28.48 4.25 -64.37
C SER A 412 27.73 2.95 -64.00
N GLY A 413 26.40 2.99 -63.91
CA GLY A 413 25.58 1.78 -63.72
C GLY A 413 25.50 1.23 -62.31
N ILE A 414 26.33 1.70 -61.36
CA ILE A 414 26.17 1.53 -59.91
C ILE A 414 26.77 2.78 -59.24
N ASP A 415 25.93 3.66 -58.69
CA ASP A 415 26.35 4.86 -57.94
C ASP A 415 25.81 4.78 -56.50
N GLY A 416 26.39 5.54 -55.58
CA GLY A 416 25.91 5.61 -54.20
C GLY A 416 24.43 6.01 -54.15
N GLY A 417 23.60 5.26 -53.41
CA GLY A 417 22.16 5.49 -53.34
C GLY A 417 21.33 4.81 -54.44
N MET A 418 21.89 3.94 -55.29
CA MET A 418 21.09 3.18 -56.27
C MET A 418 19.98 2.31 -55.63
N PHE A 419 20.15 1.92 -54.36
CA PHE A 419 19.19 1.13 -53.60
C PHE A 419 18.42 2.02 -52.63
N GLY A 420 17.45 2.75 -53.18
CA GLY A 420 16.49 3.52 -52.39
C GLY A 420 15.54 2.58 -51.66
N THR A 421 15.58 2.61 -50.33
CA THR A 421 14.58 1.96 -49.47
C THR A 421 14.01 3.06 -48.57
N GLU A 422 12.82 3.55 -48.91
CA GLU A 422 12.14 4.54 -48.09
C GLU A 422 11.74 3.87 -46.76
N ASP A 423 12.21 4.44 -45.65
CA ASP A 423 11.83 3.98 -44.32
C ASP A 423 10.45 4.56 -44.01
N GLN A 424 9.39 3.81 -44.32
CA GLN A 424 8.02 4.20 -43.98
C GLN A 424 7.75 3.92 -42.50
N MET A 425 7.50 4.97 -41.73
CA MET A 425 7.08 4.93 -40.33
C MET A 425 5.86 5.82 -40.14
N ALA A 426 4.99 5.47 -39.19
CA ALA A 426 3.89 6.35 -38.76
C ALA A 426 4.49 7.50 -37.94
N GLY A 427 4.84 8.61 -38.61
CA GLY A 427 5.44 9.81 -38.03
C GLY A 427 6.98 9.83 -38.03
N ASP A 428 7.57 10.73 -37.23
CA ASP A 428 9.01 11.04 -37.18
C ASP A 428 9.88 10.00 -36.40
N GLY A 429 9.33 8.82 -36.11
CA GLY A 429 10.00 7.80 -35.31
C GLY A 429 9.16 6.57 -35.00
N MET A 430 9.77 5.61 -34.31
CA MET A 430 9.11 4.42 -33.79
C MET A 430 8.69 4.65 -32.35
N THR A 431 7.46 4.29 -31.99
CA THR A 431 6.98 4.36 -30.61
C THR A 431 6.52 3.01 -30.09
N ALA A 432 6.60 2.84 -28.78
CA ALA A 432 6.02 1.71 -28.06
C ALA A 432 5.22 2.25 -26.88
N ILE A 433 3.99 1.73 -26.74
CA ILE A 433 3.10 2.09 -25.63
C ILE A 433 3.04 0.90 -24.69
N ALA A 434 3.18 1.17 -23.40
CA ALA A 434 3.02 0.16 -22.36
C ALA A 434 1.99 0.62 -21.33
N SER A 435 1.21 -0.34 -20.84
CA SER A 435 0.22 -0.15 -19.79
C SER A 435 0.43 -1.16 -18.68
N GLY A 436 0.27 -0.73 -17.44
CA GLY A 436 0.38 -1.60 -16.27
C GLY A 436 -0.63 -1.21 -15.21
N GLU A 437 -0.95 -2.19 -14.36
CA GLU A 437 -1.87 -2.02 -13.25
C GLU A 437 -1.21 -2.44 -11.94
N LEU A 438 -1.39 -1.59 -10.93
CA LEU A 438 -1.21 -1.92 -9.53
C LEU A 438 -2.55 -2.41 -8.97
N TYR A 439 -2.50 -3.54 -8.27
CA TYR A 439 -3.67 -4.26 -7.79
C TYR A 439 -3.39 -4.99 -6.48
N PHE A 440 -4.46 -5.40 -5.78
CA PHE A 440 -4.35 -6.13 -4.52
C PHE A 440 -4.47 -7.64 -4.74
N HIS A 441 -3.41 -8.39 -4.42
CA HIS A 441 -3.32 -9.83 -4.66
C HIS A 441 -2.82 -10.61 -3.44
N PRO A 442 -3.73 -11.11 -2.60
CA PRO A 442 -3.37 -12.05 -1.54
C PRO A 442 -2.72 -13.32 -2.12
N PRO A 443 -1.73 -13.94 -1.44
CA PRO A 443 -1.02 -15.12 -1.95
C PRO A 443 -1.96 -16.28 -2.33
N ASP A 444 -1.69 -17.01 -3.41
CA ASP A 444 -2.53 -18.17 -3.83
C ASP A 444 -2.61 -19.28 -2.77
N ASP A 445 -1.55 -19.48 -1.97
CA ASP A 445 -1.50 -20.41 -0.84
C ASP A 445 -2.31 -19.92 0.37
N TYR A 446 -2.76 -18.66 0.36
CA TYR A 446 -3.78 -18.14 1.25
C TYR A 446 -5.12 -18.77 0.85
N ASN A 447 -5.32 -20.03 1.23
CA ASN A 447 -6.54 -20.77 0.95
C ASN A 447 -7.45 -20.80 2.19
N PRO A 448 -8.37 -19.82 2.38
CA PRO A 448 -9.59 -20.05 3.12
C PRO A 448 -10.74 -20.42 2.17
N ALA A 449 -10.64 -21.45 1.31
CA ALA A 449 -11.84 -21.99 0.65
C ALA A 449 -12.89 -22.47 1.67
N MET A 450 -12.53 -22.65 2.95
CA MET A 450 -13.21 -23.58 3.85
C MET A 450 -13.76 -22.97 5.15
N ARG A 451 -14.08 -21.66 5.17
CA ARG A 451 -15.04 -21.17 6.17
C ARG A 451 -16.34 -20.63 5.59
N GLU A 452 -16.37 -19.83 4.50
CA GLU A 452 -17.67 -19.26 4.02
C GLU A 452 -17.65 -18.43 2.70
N GLY A 453 -16.66 -18.55 1.81
CA GLY A 453 -16.67 -17.79 0.54
C GLY A 453 -16.39 -16.28 0.67
N ARG A 454 -15.52 -15.89 1.60
CA ARG A 454 -15.11 -14.50 1.82
C ARG A 454 -13.66 -14.30 1.34
N TYR A 455 -13.48 -13.48 0.31
CA TYR A 455 -12.16 -13.00 -0.13
C TYR A 455 -11.73 -11.82 0.74
N GLU A 456 -10.43 -11.71 0.99
CA GLU A 456 -9.87 -10.52 1.65
C GLU A 456 -10.00 -9.33 0.71
N VAL A 457 -10.63 -8.25 1.18
CA VAL A 457 -10.77 -7.02 0.41
C VAL A 457 -9.48 -6.21 0.49
N ALA A 458 -9.24 -5.39 -0.54
CA ALA A 458 -8.10 -4.50 -0.56
C ALA A 458 -8.03 -3.66 0.73
N SER A 459 -6.83 -3.57 1.31
CA SER A 459 -6.61 -2.79 2.53
C SER A 459 -5.18 -2.29 2.60
N LEU A 460 -4.98 -1.24 3.42
CA LEU A 460 -3.65 -0.85 3.89
C LEU A 460 -3.36 -1.47 5.27
N PHE A 461 -3.75 -2.73 5.47
CA PHE A 461 -3.29 -3.54 6.60
C PHE A 461 -2.63 -4.84 6.12
N SER A 462 -2.86 -5.24 4.88
CA SER A 462 -2.23 -6.41 4.27
C SER A 462 -1.28 -5.99 3.15
N PRO A 463 0.00 -6.40 3.19
CA PRO A 463 1.04 -5.94 2.27
C PRO A 463 1.04 -6.79 0.99
N TYR A 464 -0.09 -6.80 0.28
CA TYR A 464 -0.35 -7.63 -0.90
C TYR A 464 -0.54 -6.80 -2.16
N TRP A 465 0.05 -5.61 -2.21
CA TRP A 465 0.03 -4.77 -3.41
C TRP A 465 1.09 -5.25 -4.40
N GLU A 466 0.63 -5.61 -5.58
CA GLU A 466 1.42 -6.17 -6.67
C GLU A 466 1.18 -5.40 -7.97
N VAL A 467 1.96 -5.75 -8.99
CA VAL A 467 1.96 -5.08 -10.29
C VAL A 467 1.96 -6.12 -11.38
N HIS A 468 1.16 -5.90 -12.43
CA HIS A 468 1.28 -6.62 -13.67
C HIS A 468 1.17 -5.68 -14.87
N LEU A 469 1.69 -6.13 -16.02
CA LEU A 469 1.44 -5.46 -17.29
C LEU A 469 0.04 -5.84 -17.78
N ILE A 470 -0.57 -4.95 -18.55
CA ILE A 470 -1.86 -5.16 -19.21
C ILE A 470 -1.77 -4.75 -20.66
N ASP A 471 -2.69 -5.28 -21.46
CA ASP A 471 -2.88 -4.81 -22.82
C ASP A 471 -3.33 -3.35 -22.81
N THR A 472 -2.77 -2.55 -23.72
CA THR A 472 -3.16 -1.14 -23.86
C THR A 472 -4.48 -1.07 -24.64
N PRO A 473 -5.55 -0.48 -24.07
CA PRO A 473 -6.82 -0.35 -24.78
C PRO A 473 -6.68 0.43 -26.09
N MET A 474 -7.50 0.12 -27.09
CA MET A 474 -7.33 0.68 -28.44
C MET A 474 -7.54 2.19 -28.47
N GLU A 475 -8.48 2.71 -27.69
CA GLU A 475 -8.71 4.14 -27.50
C GLU A 475 -7.43 4.87 -27.03
N ARG A 476 -6.61 4.20 -26.22
CA ARG A 476 -5.32 4.72 -25.75
C ARG A 476 -4.24 4.65 -26.82
N VAL A 477 -4.23 3.59 -27.63
CA VAL A 477 -3.36 3.48 -28.81
C VAL A 477 -3.68 4.57 -29.83
N PHE A 478 -4.98 4.82 -30.09
CA PHE A 478 -5.44 5.89 -30.96
C PHE A 478 -5.08 7.27 -30.40
N MET A 479 -5.24 7.48 -29.09
CA MET A 479 -4.84 8.73 -28.44
C MET A 479 -3.35 9.01 -28.65
N ALA A 480 -2.48 8.04 -28.37
CA ALA A 480 -1.04 8.19 -28.58
C ALA A 480 -0.70 8.47 -30.06
N TRP A 481 -1.30 7.73 -31.00
CA TRP A 481 -1.11 7.96 -32.43
C TRP A 481 -1.56 9.37 -32.86
N SER A 482 -2.76 9.79 -32.45
CA SER A 482 -3.30 11.10 -32.81
C SER A 482 -2.45 12.24 -32.25
N LEU A 483 -1.97 12.12 -31.00
CA LEU A 483 -1.07 13.10 -30.34
C LEU A 483 0.26 13.32 -31.05
N ARG A 484 0.64 12.47 -32.00
CA ARG A 484 1.84 12.62 -32.83
C ARG A 484 1.58 13.38 -34.14
N ASP A 485 0.33 13.47 -34.58
CA ASP A 485 -0.04 14.21 -35.79
C ASP A 485 -0.78 15.51 -35.42
N GLU A 486 -0.03 16.61 -35.39
CA GLU A 486 -0.59 17.94 -35.11
C GLU A 486 -1.72 18.33 -36.10
N ALA A 487 -1.74 17.77 -37.31
CA ALA A 487 -2.78 18.09 -38.30
C ALA A 487 -4.17 17.68 -37.82
N LEU A 488 -4.29 16.57 -37.08
CA LEU A 488 -5.56 16.03 -36.59
C LEU A 488 -6.25 16.95 -35.56
N PHE A 489 -5.48 17.70 -34.77
CA PHE A 489 -6.05 18.62 -33.78
C PHE A 489 -6.32 20.03 -34.32
N THR A 490 -5.69 20.42 -35.43
CA THR A 490 -5.88 21.76 -36.02
C THR A 490 -7.22 21.92 -36.75
N GLU A 491 -7.83 20.83 -37.22
CA GLU A 491 -9.09 20.85 -37.98
C GLU A 491 -10.36 20.68 -37.11
N GLY A 492 -10.23 20.50 -35.79
CA GLY A 492 -11.36 20.35 -34.87
C GLY A 492 -12.07 18.99 -34.97
N VAL A 493 -13.38 18.94 -34.69
CA VAL A 493 -14.17 17.68 -34.64
C VAL A 493 -14.13 16.89 -35.96
N SER A 494 -13.98 17.56 -37.11
CA SER A 494 -13.79 16.88 -38.40
C SER A 494 -12.42 16.22 -38.52
N GLY A 495 -11.35 16.85 -38.04
CA GLY A 495 -10.01 16.27 -38.03
C GLY A 495 -9.89 15.02 -37.16
N VAL A 496 -10.56 15.01 -36.01
CA VAL A 496 -10.62 13.82 -35.14
C VAL A 496 -11.40 12.68 -35.80
N ALA A 497 -12.54 12.96 -36.43
CA ALA A 497 -13.33 11.94 -37.13
C ALA A 497 -12.59 11.36 -38.35
N ASP A 498 -12.00 12.24 -39.17
CA ASP A 498 -11.21 11.84 -40.35
C ASP A 498 -9.93 11.07 -39.93
N GLY A 499 -9.34 11.42 -38.79
CA GLY A 499 -8.23 10.68 -38.17
C GLY A 499 -8.62 9.30 -37.66
N ILE A 500 -9.79 9.16 -37.02
CA ILE A 500 -10.33 7.86 -36.61
C ILE A 500 -10.59 6.98 -37.83
N ASP A 501 -11.23 7.52 -38.87
CA ASP A 501 -11.47 6.78 -40.11
C ASP A 501 -10.16 6.37 -40.78
N TYR A 502 -9.15 7.25 -40.82
CA TYR A 502 -7.82 6.90 -41.33
C TYR A 502 -7.15 5.78 -40.52
N PHE A 503 -7.18 5.87 -39.20
CA PHE A 503 -6.61 4.86 -38.32
C PHE A 503 -7.31 3.50 -38.45
N ILE A 504 -8.64 3.49 -38.53
CA ILE A 504 -9.43 2.27 -38.77
C ILE A 504 -9.03 1.65 -40.12
N ILE A 505 -8.96 2.44 -41.19
CA ILE A 505 -8.55 1.97 -42.52
C ILE A 505 -7.12 1.41 -42.49
N GLU A 506 -6.20 2.05 -41.77
CA GLU A 506 -4.84 1.55 -41.61
C GLU A 506 -4.80 0.19 -40.89
N LYS A 507 -5.59 0.01 -39.83
CA LYS A 507 -5.70 -1.26 -39.10
C LYS A 507 -6.40 -2.36 -39.90
N GLU A 508 -7.40 -2.02 -40.69
CA GLU A 508 -8.04 -2.94 -41.64
C GLU A 508 -7.05 -3.41 -42.71
N ASN A 509 -6.24 -2.50 -43.25
CA ASN A 509 -5.19 -2.83 -44.20
C ASN A 509 -4.10 -3.71 -43.56
N GLU A 510 -3.69 -3.44 -42.32
CA GLU A 510 -2.75 -4.26 -41.55
C GLU A 510 -3.29 -5.69 -41.36
N LEU A 511 -4.58 -5.83 -41.00
CA LEU A 511 -5.25 -7.11 -40.86
C LEU A 511 -5.28 -7.89 -42.20
N GLU A 512 -5.57 -7.21 -43.32
CA GLU A 512 -5.57 -7.84 -44.64
C GLU A 512 -4.16 -8.34 -45.03
N GLN A 513 -3.13 -7.55 -44.74
CA GLN A 513 -1.74 -7.94 -44.96
C GLN A 513 -1.34 -9.14 -44.11
N LEU A 514 -1.71 -9.17 -42.82
CA LEU A 514 -1.43 -10.28 -41.92
C LEU A 514 -2.13 -11.56 -42.37
N ARG A 515 -3.39 -11.49 -42.82
CA ARG A 515 -4.09 -12.63 -43.42
C ARG A 515 -3.41 -13.15 -44.69
N GLY A 516 -2.90 -12.24 -45.53
CA GLY A 516 -2.09 -12.62 -46.70
C GLY A 516 -0.78 -13.31 -46.31
N LEU A 517 -0.14 -12.84 -45.25
CA LEU A 517 1.07 -13.46 -44.69
C LEU A 517 0.79 -14.83 -44.08
N GLU A 518 -0.31 -14.98 -43.33
CA GLU A 518 -0.77 -16.25 -42.76
C GLU A 518 -0.97 -17.29 -43.86
N GLN A 519 -1.67 -16.95 -44.95
CA GLN A 519 -1.83 -17.84 -46.10
C GLN A 519 -0.50 -18.24 -46.74
N THR A 520 0.45 -17.30 -46.81
CA THR A 520 1.77 -17.55 -47.38
C THR A 520 2.60 -18.48 -46.50
N LEU A 521 2.61 -18.25 -45.18
CA LEU A 521 3.28 -19.11 -44.20
C LEU A 521 2.66 -20.52 -44.20
N GLN A 522 1.34 -20.63 -44.36
CA GLN A 522 0.65 -21.93 -44.39
C GLN A 522 1.09 -22.73 -45.61
N ALA A 523 1.15 -22.08 -46.78
CA ALA A 523 1.68 -22.70 -48.00
C ALA A 523 3.16 -23.10 -47.86
N GLN A 524 3.96 -22.37 -47.08
CA GLN A 524 5.35 -22.75 -46.80
C GLN A 524 5.47 -23.96 -45.87
N ILE A 525 4.63 -24.05 -44.83
CA ILE A 525 4.55 -25.22 -43.93
C ILE A 525 4.21 -26.48 -44.73
N ASP A 526 3.22 -26.40 -45.61
CA ASP A 526 2.75 -27.54 -46.42
C ASP A 526 3.84 -28.08 -47.39
N ASN A 527 4.75 -27.20 -47.82
CA ASN A 527 5.82 -27.55 -48.76
C ASN A 527 7.19 -27.83 -48.10
N THR A 528 7.33 -27.64 -46.78
CA THR A 528 8.60 -27.83 -46.06
C THR A 528 8.66 -29.21 -45.41
N MET A 529 9.59 -30.04 -45.90
CA MET A 529 9.80 -31.42 -45.41
C MET A 529 10.79 -31.50 -44.23
N ASP A 530 11.62 -30.47 -44.04
CA ASP A 530 12.60 -30.40 -42.95
C ASP A 530 11.93 -29.97 -41.64
N GLU A 531 12.07 -30.79 -40.59
CA GLU A 531 11.37 -30.62 -39.32
C GLU A 531 11.79 -29.35 -38.57
N VAL A 532 13.07 -28.98 -38.65
CA VAL A 532 13.62 -27.78 -37.98
C VAL A 532 13.12 -26.51 -38.67
N SER A 533 13.17 -26.46 -40.00
CA SER A 533 12.68 -25.33 -40.79
C SER A 533 11.18 -25.18 -40.66
N ARG A 534 10.43 -26.29 -40.69
CA ARG A 534 8.98 -26.31 -40.49
C ARG A 534 8.60 -25.75 -39.12
N SER A 535 9.26 -26.21 -38.04
CA SER A 535 9.00 -25.70 -36.68
C SER A 535 9.24 -24.19 -36.57
N ARG A 536 10.25 -23.64 -37.26
CA ARG A 536 10.49 -22.19 -37.29
C ARG A 536 9.35 -21.43 -37.99
N ILE A 537 8.86 -21.94 -39.13
CA ILE A 537 7.74 -21.33 -39.86
C ILE A 537 6.45 -21.44 -39.04
N GLU A 538 6.21 -22.56 -38.35
CA GLU A 538 5.09 -22.73 -37.42
C GLU A 538 5.14 -21.72 -36.25
N SER A 539 6.33 -21.42 -35.71
CA SER A 539 6.48 -20.36 -34.71
C SER A 539 6.15 -18.98 -35.26
N GLN A 540 6.52 -18.67 -36.51
CA GLN A 540 6.16 -17.42 -37.18
C GLN A 540 4.66 -17.34 -37.43
N MET A 541 4.05 -18.46 -37.85
CA MET A 541 2.61 -18.59 -38.02
C MET A 541 1.87 -18.26 -36.72
N ASN A 542 2.27 -18.88 -35.61
CA ASN A 542 1.64 -18.63 -34.31
C ASN A 542 1.71 -17.15 -33.90
N SER A 543 2.81 -16.46 -34.22
CA SER A 543 2.94 -15.02 -33.97
C SER A 543 2.01 -14.19 -34.87
N VAL A 544 1.86 -14.55 -36.15
CA VAL A 544 0.96 -13.86 -37.09
C VAL A 544 -0.50 -14.10 -36.71
N THR A 545 -0.88 -15.35 -36.42
CA THR A 545 -2.23 -15.70 -35.96
C THR A 545 -2.58 -15.00 -34.65
N ALA A 546 -1.64 -14.84 -33.71
CA ALA A 546 -1.87 -14.05 -32.49
C ALA A 546 -2.20 -12.59 -32.80
N GLN A 547 -1.46 -11.94 -33.70
CA GLN A 547 -1.74 -10.56 -34.14
C GLN A 547 -3.08 -10.42 -34.87
N ILE A 548 -3.46 -11.42 -35.67
CA ILE A 548 -4.77 -11.47 -36.33
C ILE A 548 -5.90 -11.55 -35.30
N ILE A 549 -5.77 -12.46 -34.32
CA ILE A 549 -6.77 -12.60 -33.25
C ILE A 549 -6.90 -11.30 -32.45
N GLU A 550 -5.78 -10.66 -32.15
CA GLU A 550 -5.72 -9.37 -31.47
C GLU A 550 -6.52 -8.31 -32.27
N LEU A 551 -6.21 -8.13 -33.55
CA LEU A 551 -6.91 -7.19 -34.44
C LEU A 551 -8.39 -7.54 -34.67
N GLU A 552 -8.75 -8.82 -34.78
CA GLU A 552 -10.15 -9.25 -34.98
C GLU A 552 -11.01 -9.13 -33.72
N SER A 553 -10.39 -9.18 -32.54
CA SER A 553 -11.08 -8.99 -31.26
C SER A 553 -11.45 -7.53 -30.98
N MET A 554 -10.93 -6.60 -31.78
CA MET A 554 -11.16 -5.16 -31.66
C MET A 554 -12.46 -4.78 -32.40
N ASP A 555 -13.42 -4.16 -31.70
CA ASP A 555 -14.69 -3.71 -32.28
C ASP A 555 -14.55 -2.30 -32.87
N PHE A 556 -14.36 -2.20 -34.20
CA PHE A 556 -14.00 -0.96 -34.91
C PHE A 556 -15.20 -0.05 -35.26
N THR A 557 -16.06 0.30 -34.30
CA THR A 557 -17.17 1.23 -34.60
C THR A 557 -16.78 2.68 -34.28
N THR A 558 -16.87 3.56 -35.29
CA THR A 558 -16.52 4.99 -35.21
C THR A 558 -17.23 5.71 -34.05
N GLU A 559 -18.47 5.32 -33.73
CA GLU A 559 -19.26 5.87 -32.60
C GLU A 559 -18.68 5.50 -31.22
N LEU A 560 -18.15 4.29 -31.04
CA LEU A 560 -17.64 3.83 -29.74
C LEU A 560 -16.29 4.50 -29.39
N ILE A 561 -15.44 4.69 -30.41
CA ILE A 561 -14.14 5.36 -30.27
C ILE A 561 -14.32 6.86 -30.05
N THR A 562 -15.26 7.52 -30.74
CA THR A 562 -15.48 8.97 -30.57
C THR A 562 -16.03 9.33 -29.18
N ASP A 563 -17.01 8.59 -28.66
CA ASP A 563 -17.62 8.87 -27.34
C ASP A 563 -16.65 8.61 -26.18
N SER A 564 -15.87 7.53 -26.24
CA SER A 564 -14.86 7.18 -25.22
C SER A 564 -13.67 8.13 -25.24
N LEU A 565 -13.14 8.43 -26.43
CA LEU A 565 -11.98 9.30 -26.60
C LEU A 565 -12.27 10.76 -26.23
N GLN A 566 -13.45 11.30 -26.54
CA GLN A 566 -13.82 12.65 -26.09
C GLN A 566 -13.83 12.76 -24.56
N LEU A 567 -14.36 11.74 -23.87
CA LEU A 567 -14.40 11.69 -22.42
C LEU A 567 -12.98 11.61 -21.82
N GLU A 568 -12.13 10.76 -22.39
CA GLU A 568 -10.75 10.58 -21.93
C GLU A 568 -9.83 11.76 -22.27
N MET A 569 -9.99 12.40 -23.43
CA MET A 569 -9.22 13.61 -23.79
C MET A 569 -9.61 14.80 -22.91
N LEU A 570 -10.89 14.94 -22.55
CA LEU A 570 -11.33 15.95 -21.58
C LEU A 570 -10.66 15.71 -20.22
N GLN A 571 -10.68 14.47 -19.73
CA GLN A 571 -10.02 14.08 -18.47
C GLN A 571 -8.49 14.20 -18.53
N GLY A 572 -7.88 13.85 -19.67
CA GLY A 572 -6.44 13.90 -19.94
C GLY A 572 -5.87 15.31 -20.08
N SER A 573 -6.62 16.22 -20.74
CA SER A 573 -6.20 17.62 -20.88
C SER A 573 -6.32 18.40 -19.56
N GLU A 574 -7.33 18.10 -18.75
CA GLU A 574 -7.50 18.69 -17.41
C GLU A 574 -6.43 18.17 -16.43
N SER A 575 -6.06 16.88 -16.53
CA SER A 575 -5.00 16.27 -15.72
C SER A 575 -3.59 16.74 -16.13
N ALA A 576 -3.28 16.85 -17.43
CA ALA A 576 -2.01 17.41 -17.90
C ALA A 576 -1.83 18.90 -17.53
N ALA A 577 -2.92 19.68 -17.50
CA ALA A 577 -2.91 21.08 -17.05
C ALA A 577 -2.71 21.21 -15.53
N ASN A 578 -3.25 20.29 -14.72
CA ASN A 578 -3.08 20.29 -13.27
C ASN A 578 -1.69 19.79 -12.83
N VAL A 579 -1.04 18.93 -13.63
CA VAL A 579 0.33 18.45 -13.40
C VAL A 579 1.38 19.50 -13.76
N GLN A 580 1.01 20.54 -14.53
CA GLN A 580 1.90 21.68 -14.80
C GLN A 580 2.22 22.45 -13.50
N MET A 581 3.35 22.06 -12.91
CA MET A 581 4.24 22.81 -12.04
C MET A 581 3.79 23.05 -10.59
N ALA A 582 2.55 23.43 -10.28
CA ALA A 582 2.25 23.91 -8.93
C ALA A 582 2.35 22.84 -7.82
N GLU A 583 1.68 21.69 -7.98
CA GLU A 583 1.72 20.61 -6.97
C GLU A 583 3.04 19.83 -7.02
N TYR A 584 3.64 19.65 -8.21
CA TYR A 584 4.89 18.93 -8.39
C TYR A 584 6.11 19.73 -7.90
N GLU A 585 6.17 21.05 -8.15
CA GLU A 585 7.24 21.91 -7.58
C GLU A 585 7.09 22.07 -6.07
N GLN A 586 5.87 22.19 -5.56
CA GLN A 586 5.61 22.24 -4.12
C GLN A 586 5.98 20.91 -3.45
N ALA A 587 5.62 19.78 -4.06
CA ALA A 587 6.01 18.44 -3.61
C ALA A 587 7.52 18.20 -3.70
N LEU A 588 8.20 18.69 -4.73
CA LEU A 588 9.67 18.64 -4.84
C LEU A 588 10.37 19.52 -3.81
N GLN A 589 9.78 20.67 -3.43
CA GLN A 589 10.28 21.52 -2.35
C GLN A 589 10.10 20.86 -0.98
N GLU A 590 8.97 20.18 -0.76
CA GLU A 590 8.69 19.41 0.46
C GLU A 590 9.55 18.12 0.53
N TYR A 591 9.72 17.43 -0.60
CA TYR A 591 10.54 16.22 -0.76
C TYR A 591 12.05 16.48 -0.90
N GLY A 592 12.48 17.74 -0.98
CA GLY A 592 13.89 18.11 -1.15
C GLY A 592 14.78 17.28 -0.23
N ALA A 593 15.85 16.69 -0.79
CA ALA A 593 16.70 15.62 -0.24
C ALA A 593 17.12 15.73 1.25
N GLN A 594 16.96 16.90 1.85
CA GLN A 594 17.06 17.14 3.29
C GLN A 594 16.06 16.32 4.10
N GLN A 595 14.77 16.24 3.70
CA GLN A 595 13.74 15.66 4.57
C GLN A 595 13.90 14.14 4.76
N SER A 596 14.34 13.40 3.72
CA SER A 596 14.57 11.95 3.82
C SER A 596 15.81 11.59 4.65
N MET A 597 16.90 12.37 4.53
CA MET A 597 18.07 12.23 5.41
C MET A 597 17.73 12.63 6.84
N ASP A 598 16.97 13.70 7.04
CA ASP A 598 16.55 14.16 8.37
C ASP A 598 15.62 13.14 9.03
N LEU A 599 14.67 12.54 8.30
CA LEU A 599 13.82 11.44 8.79
C LEU A 599 14.60 10.16 9.08
N ALA A 600 15.60 9.83 8.25
CA ALA A 600 16.46 8.67 8.49
C ALA A 600 17.36 8.86 9.72
N ASN A 601 17.93 10.06 9.87
CA ASN A 601 18.72 10.43 11.05
C ASN A 601 17.83 10.49 12.30
N GLU A 602 16.61 11.02 12.20
CA GLU A 602 15.63 11.02 13.28
C GLU A 602 15.23 9.60 13.67
N PHE A 603 15.06 8.69 12.70
CA PHE A 603 14.85 7.28 13.00
C PHE A 603 16.04 6.65 13.73
N GLU A 604 17.27 6.88 13.28
CA GLU A 604 18.46 6.35 13.95
C GLU A 604 18.62 6.91 15.38
N ASP A 605 18.44 8.22 15.56
CA ASP A 605 18.59 8.87 16.85
C ASP A 605 17.45 8.53 17.82
N GLU A 606 16.19 8.63 17.38
CA GLU A 606 15.01 8.50 18.23
C GLU A 606 14.66 7.02 18.51
N MET A 607 14.74 6.14 17.51
CA MET A 607 14.42 4.71 17.69
C MET A 607 15.60 3.84 18.10
N ILE A 608 16.81 4.09 17.57
CA ILE A 608 17.93 3.17 17.80
C ILE A 608 18.72 3.62 19.01
N ASN A 609 19.23 4.85 19.00
CA ASN A 609 20.14 5.30 20.05
C ASN A 609 19.39 5.61 21.35
N GLN A 610 18.37 6.48 21.27
CA GLN A 610 17.64 6.92 22.44
C GLN A 610 16.83 5.79 23.09
N ALA A 611 16.11 4.99 22.30
CA ALA A 611 15.35 3.87 22.85
C ALA A 611 16.27 2.82 23.49
N THR A 612 17.36 2.43 22.81
CA THR A 612 18.27 1.40 23.34
C THR A 612 18.91 1.84 24.64
N ASP A 613 19.41 3.08 24.72
CA ASP A 613 20.06 3.60 25.92
C ASP A 613 19.08 3.74 27.09
N GLN A 614 17.87 4.24 26.83
CA GLN A 614 16.83 4.38 27.87
C GLN A 614 16.33 3.03 28.37
N ILE A 615 16.12 2.08 27.46
CA ILE A 615 15.72 0.70 27.78
C ILE A 615 16.80 0.04 28.64
N GLN A 616 18.06 0.10 28.21
CA GLN A 616 19.16 -0.53 28.94
C GLN A 616 19.31 0.06 30.34
N GLN A 617 19.33 1.39 30.48
CA GLN A 617 19.47 2.05 31.78
C GLN A 617 18.30 1.78 32.72
N THR A 618 17.06 1.73 32.20
CA THR A 618 15.88 1.43 33.01
C THR A 618 15.88 -0.04 33.43
N LEU A 619 16.21 -0.98 32.53
CA LEU A 619 16.35 -2.39 32.88
C LEU A 619 17.45 -2.62 33.93
N GLU A 620 18.62 -1.98 33.79
CA GLU A 620 19.71 -2.06 34.77
C GLU A 620 19.25 -1.53 36.14
N ARG A 621 18.67 -0.33 36.20
CA ARG A 621 18.14 0.24 37.46
C ARG A 621 17.03 -0.61 38.09
N THR A 622 16.12 -1.16 37.28
CA THR A 622 15.03 -2.01 37.76
C THR A 622 15.57 -3.34 38.31
N VAL A 623 16.54 -3.95 37.64
CA VAL A 623 17.17 -5.20 38.08
C VAL A 623 17.97 -4.97 39.37
N GLU A 624 18.75 -3.89 39.45
CA GLU A 624 19.50 -3.53 40.65
C GLU A 624 18.57 -3.28 41.85
N GLY A 625 17.48 -2.51 41.65
CA GLY A 625 16.49 -2.25 42.70
C GLY A 625 15.80 -3.52 43.21
N LEU A 626 15.37 -4.41 42.30
CA LEU A 626 14.77 -5.70 42.67
C LEU A 626 15.75 -6.60 43.44
N VAL A 627 17.03 -6.59 43.07
CA VAL A 627 18.08 -7.36 43.75
C VAL A 627 18.36 -6.80 45.15
N ASP A 628 18.49 -5.49 45.29
CA ASP A 628 18.74 -4.84 46.57
C ASP A 628 17.56 -5.01 47.55
N ASP A 629 16.33 -4.96 47.05
CA ASP A 629 15.12 -5.18 47.85
C ASP A 629 14.92 -6.67 48.21
N ALA A 630 15.26 -7.60 47.31
CA ALA A 630 15.28 -9.02 47.64
C ALA A 630 16.35 -9.34 48.70
N ILE A 631 17.51 -8.69 48.64
CA ILE A 631 18.57 -8.83 49.65
C ILE A 631 18.16 -8.19 50.99
N SER A 632 17.47 -7.05 50.97
CA SER A 632 17.01 -6.38 52.20
C SER A 632 15.89 -7.16 52.91
N SER A 633 14.95 -7.73 52.16
CA SER A 633 13.89 -8.58 52.71
C SER A 633 14.40 -9.91 53.28
N LEU A 634 15.43 -10.51 52.67
CA LEU A 634 16.11 -11.71 53.19
C LEU A 634 16.91 -11.45 54.48
N ASN A 635 17.41 -10.23 54.69
CA ASN A 635 18.15 -9.85 55.89
C ASN A 635 17.25 -9.43 57.07
N ASN A 636 15.97 -9.16 56.82
CA ASN A 636 14.98 -8.75 57.83
C ASN A 636 13.98 -9.86 58.21
N MET A 637 14.13 -11.07 57.66
CA MET A 637 13.51 -12.32 58.13
C MET A 637 14.47 -13.08 59.05
#